data_AF-A0AAC9LIR3-F1
#
_entry.id   AF-A0AAC9LIR3-F1
#
_cell.length_a   1.000
_cell.length_b   1.000
_cell.length_c   1.000
_cell.angle_alpha   90.00
_cell.angle_beta   90.00
_cell.angle_gamma   90.00
#
_symmetry.space_group_name_H-M   'P 1'
#
loop_
_entity.id
_entity.type
_entity.pdbx_description
1 polymer ?
#
loop_
_entity_poly.entity_id
_entity_poly.type
_entity_poly.pdbx_seq_one_letter_code
_entity_poly.pdbx_strand_id
1 'polypeptide(L)'
;MKKILTLLLMFSIFTNCKNDAKTETPIDDTNKTVEQNDGLTTLNGEFSYYEDAAVLQVGNSAIYGVVLNEKMHELHKMGKPFRTEDTDGVLVQVRGKIIPKPEGEEGWPYSIDIKEIISVKEPSVKKEVIKIGK
;
A
#
# COMPACT_ATOMS: atom_id res chain seq x y z
N MET A 1 -53.30 -14.68 28.06
CA MET A 1 -52.08 -15.41 27.62
C MET A 1 -52.11 -15.40 26.09
N LYS A 2 -51.76 -14.30 25.40
CA LYS A 2 -50.44 -13.69 25.16
C LYS A 2 -49.41 -14.69 24.64
N LYS A 3 -48.91 -14.38 23.44
CA LYS A 3 -47.78 -14.98 22.70
C LYS A 3 -48.12 -16.10 21.70
N ILE A 4 -48.75 -15.73 20.57
CA ILE A 4 -48.56 -16.35 19.24
C ILE A 4 -48.92 -15.25 18.23
N LEU A 5 -48.00 -14.31 18.00
CA LEU A 5 -48.04 -13.38 16.86
C LEU A 5 -46.69 -12.66 16.77
N THR A 6 -45.60 -13.37 16.52
CA THR A 6 -44.28 -12.73 16.37
C THR A 6 -43.33 -13.62 15.57
N LEU A 7 -43.58 -13.80 14.26
CA LEU A 7 -42.53 -14.35 13.37
C LEU A 7 -42.64 -13.98 11.88
N LEU A 8 -43.43 -12.98 11.49
CA LEU A 8 -43.52 -12.63 10.07
C LEU A 8 -43.62 -11.12 9.87
N LEU A 9 -42.54 -10.41 10.21
CA LEU A 9 -42.28 -9.07 9.68
C LEU A 9 -40.81 -8.70 9.88
N MET A 10 -39.93 -9.21 9.01
CA MET A 10 -38.57 -8.66 8.88
C MET A 10 -38.13 -8.76 7.42
N PHE A 11 -38.89 -8.10 6.55
CA PHE A 11 -38.43 -7.77 5.20
C PHE A 11 -38.94 -6.36 4.89
N SER A 12 -38.01 -5.50 4.48
CA SER A 12 -38.17 -4.09 4.07
C SER A 12 -37.84 -3.03 5.14
N ILE A 13 -36.55 -2.74 5.26
CA ILE A 13 -36.06 -1.35 5.37
C ILE A 13 -34.71 -1.27 4.65
N PHE A 14 -34.77 -1.23 3.32
CA PHE A 14 -33.78 -0.48 2.55
C PHE A 14 -34.24 0.98 2.50
N THR A 15 -33.26 1.87 2.34
CA THR A 15 -33.36 3.33 2.10
C THR A 15 -33.70 4.21 3.31
N ASN A 16 -32.67 4.72 4.00
CA ASN A 16 -32.38 6.16 4.06
C ASN A 16 -31.00 6.42 4.70
N CYS A 17 -29.91 6.25 3.93
CA CYS A 17 -28.64 6.90 4.28
C CYS A 17 -28.82 8.40 4.06
N LYS A 18 -28.89 9.12 5.17
CA LYS A 18 -28.89 10.57 5.25
C LYS A 18 -27.66 11.09 4.49
N ASN A 19 -27.93 11.87 3.45
CA ASN A 19 -26.93 12.58 2.66
C ASN A 19 -26.46 13.79 3.48
N ASP A 20 -25.44 13.60 4.31
CA ASP A 20 -24.71 14.69 4.95
C ASP A 20 -23.53 15.06 4.05
N ALA A 21 -23.77 16.01 3.14
CA ALA A 21 -22.73 16.72 2.41
C ALA A 21 -21.93 17.56 3.42
N LYS A 22 -20.87 16.99 3.96
CA LYS A 22 -19.81 17.75 4.62
C LYS A 22 -18.71 17.97 3.60
N THR A 23 -18.65 19.21 3.10
CA THR A 23 -17.56 19.76 2.30
C THR A 23 -16.22 19.46 2.97
N GLU A 24 -15.52 18.50 2.43
CA GLU A 24 -14.10 18.27 2.73
C GLU A 24 -13.31 19.36 2.00
N THR A 25 -12.59 20.12 2.79
CA THR A 25 -11.50 21.02 2.41
C THR A 25 -10.54 20.32 1.44
N PRO A 26 -9.99 21.02 0.42
CA PRO A 26 -9.06 20.43 -0.51
C PRO A 26 -7.75 20.12 0.24
N ILE A 27 -7.55 18.85 0.56
CA ILE A 27 -6.23 18.35 0.93
C ILE A 27 -5.56 18.01 -0.40
N ASP A 28 -4.49 18.75 -0.65
CA ASP A 28 -3.64 18.74 -1.83
C ASP A 28 -3.19 17.31 -2.21
N ASP A 29 -3.94 16.71 -3.13
CA ASP A 29 -3.60 15.49 -3.86
C ASP A 29 -2.43 15.78 -4.81
N THR A 30 -1.22 15.88 -4.26
CA THR A 30 0.02 15.91 -5.06
C THR A 30 0.44 14.50 -5.54
N ASN A 31 -0.43 13.49 -5.51
CA ASN A 31 -0.20 12.21 -6.19
C ASN A 31 -0.66 12.25 -7.65
N LYS A 32 -0.22 13.28 -8.38
CA LYS A 32 -0.41 13.35 -9.82
C LYS A 32 0.55 12.37 -10.47
N THR A 33 0.06 11.17 -10.79
CA THR A 33 0.68 10.25 -11.74
C THR A 33 1.06 11.05 -12.98
N VAL A 34 2.36 11.31 -13.16
CA VAL A 34 2.85 11.94 -14.38
C VAL A 34 2.75 10.87 -15.46
N GLU A 35 1.74 10.96 -16.31
CA GLU A 35 1.63 10.11 -17.48
C GLU A 35 2.73 10.51 -18.47
N GLN A 36 3.81 9.73 -18.46
CA GLN A 36 4.74 9.65 -19.57
C GLN A 36 4.22 8.53 -20.47
N ASN A 37 4.28 8.70 -21.80
CA ASN A 37 3.76 7.75 -22.80
C ASN A 37 4.55 6.41 -22.85
N ASP A 38 5.28 6.06 -21.80
CA ASP A 38 6.12 4.86 -21.71
C ASP A 38 5.42 3.68 -21.00
N GLY A 39 4.19 3.87 -20.52
CA GLY A 39 3.40 2.83 -19.87
C GLY A 39 3.92 2.44 -18.48
N LEU A 40 4.72 3.30 -17.83
CA LEU A 40 5.19 3.10 -16.46
C LEU A 40 4.41 3.96 -15.47
N THR A 41 3.99 3.34 -14.38
CA THR A 41 3.34 4.03 -13.26
C THR A 41 4.39 4.48 -12.26
N THR A 42 4.29 5.74 -11.82
CA THR A 42 5.13 6.27 -10.74
C THR A 42 4.45 6.00 -9.40
N LEU A 43 5.12 5.31 -8.48
CA LEU A 43 4.67 5.10 -7.12
C LEU A 43 5.64 5.73 -6.12
N ASN A 44 5.09 6.30 -5.06
CA ASN A 44 5.83 6.81 -3.91
C ASN A 44 5.36 6.06 -2.66
N GLY A 45 6.28 5.52 -1.89
CA GLY A 45 5.93 4.70 -0.74
C GLY A 45 7.09 4.24 0.10
N GLU A 46 6.78 3.45 1.12
CA GLU A 46 7.76 2.76 1.97
C GLU A 46 8.07 1.39 1.37
N PHE A 47 9.34 1.17 1.02
CA PHE A 47 9.85 -0.08 0.47
C PHE A 47 10.59 -0.89 1.54
N SER A 48 10.16 -2.13 1.72
CA SER A 48 10.80 -3.10 2.62
C SER A 48 11.12 -4.38 1.87
N TYR A 49 12.26 -5.00 2.20
CA TYR A 49 12.68 -6.28 1.65
C TYR A 49 13.39 -7.09 2.72
N TYR A 50 12.90 -8.31 2.94
CA TYR A 50 13.49 -9.25 3.89
C TYR A 50 13.42 -10.66 3.31
N GLU A 51 14.57 -11.35 3.30
CA GLU A 51 14.75 -12.68 2.69
C GLU A 51 14.25 -12.74 1.24
N ASP A 52 13.04 -13.27 1.01
CA ASP A 52 12.45 -13.41 -0.33
C ASP A 52 11.12 -12.66 -0.46
N ALA A 53 10.86 -11.69 0.43
CA ALA A 53 9.64 -10.90 0.42
C ALA A 53 9.95 -9.41 0.28
N ALA A 54 9.53 -8.82 -0.84
CA ALA A 54 9.67 -7.39 -1.13
C ALA A 54 8.29 -6.74 -1.27
N VAL A 55 8.09 -5.62 -0.57
CA VAL A 55 6.80 -4.94 -0.46
C VAL A 55 6.99 -3.43 -0.61
N LEU A 56 6.06 -2.79 -1.32
CA LEU A 56 5.95 -1.34 -1.43
C LEU A 56 4.59 -0.88 -0.89
N GLN A 57 4.61 -0.19 0.24
CA GLN A 57 3.42 0.42 0.83
C GLN A 57 3.26 1.85 0.30
N VAL A 58 2.18 2.11 -0.42
CA VAL A 58 1.84 3.43 -0.98
C VAL A 58 0.74 4.07 -0.13
N GLY A 59 1.02 5.27 0.39
CA GLY A 59 0.12 5.96 1.30
C GLY A 59 -0.15 5.16 2.58
N ASN A 60 -1.41 5.14 3.02
CA ASN A 60 -1.78 4.61 4.34
C ASN A 60 -2.29 3.15 4.31
N SER A 61 -2.55 2.57 3.14
CA SER A 61 -3.24 1.28 3.05
C SER A 61 -2.92 0.43 1.83
N ALA A 62 -2.43 1.02 0.74
CA ALA A 62 -2.18 0.26 -0.48
C ALA A 62 -0.84 -0.47 -0.37
N ILE A 63 -0.87 -1.80 -0.50
CA ILE A 63 0.32 -2.64 -0.44
C ILE A 63 0.50 -3.33 -1.79
N TYR A 64 1.67 -3.15 -2.37
CA TYR A 64 2.09 -3.80 -3.61
C TYR A 64 3.18 -4.81 -3.29
N GLY A 65 3.07 -6.00 -3.89
CA GLY A 65 4.25 -6.87 -4.02
C GLY A 65 5.30 -6.20 -4.89
N VAL A 66 6.56 -6.55 -4.72
CA VAL A 66 7.64 -6.10 -5.62
C VAL A 66 8.25 -7.32 -6.27
N VAL A 67 8.36 -7.28 -7.60
CA VAL A 67 8.98 -8.38 -8.35
C VAL A 67 10.45 -8.50 -7.95
N LEU A 68 10.87 -9.69 -7.52
CA LEU A 68 12.23 -9.97 -7.10
C LEU A 68 13.15 -10.06 -8.33
N ASN A 69 13.67 -8.91 -8.75
CA ASN A 69 14.57 -8.78 -9.90
C ASN A 69 15.79 -7.92 -9.55
N GLU A 70 16.70 -7.78 -10.51
CA GLU A 70 17.93 -7.00 -10.34
C GLU A 70 17.66 -5.54 -9.91
N LYS A 71 16.60 -4.91 -10.43
CA LYS A 71 16.22 -3.54 -10.07
C LYS A 71 15.69 -3.42 -8.64
N MET A 72 14.96 -4.41 -8.14
CA MET A 72 14.57 -4.47 -6.74
C MET A 72 15.82 -4.59 -5.84
N HIS A 73 16.78 -5.45 -6.20
CA HIS A 73 18.01 -5.59 -5.41
C HIS A 73 18.89 -4.33 -5.47
N GLU A 74 18.93 -3.63 -6.61
CA GLU A 74 19.56 -2.31 -6.76
C GLU A 74 18.92 -1.30 -5.80
N LEU A 75 17.58 -1.22 -5.78
CA LEU A 75 16.83 -0.37 -4.85
C LEU A 75 17.15 -0.70 -3.39
N HIS A 76 17.14 -2.00 -3.04
CA HIS A 76 17.47 -2.44 -1.70
C HIS A 76 18.90 -2.03 -1.31
N LYS A 77 19.87 -2.15 -2.22
CA LYS A 77 21.25 -1.70 -1.98
C LYS A 77 21.36 -0.19 -1.78
N MET A 78 20.65 0.60 -2.58
CA MET A 78 20.59 2.08 -2.43
C MET A 78 19.97 2.50 -1.09
N GLY A 79 19.04 1.69 -0.56
CA GLY A 79 18.40 1.93 0.74
C GLY A 79 19.24 1.58 1.97
N LYS A 80 20.34 0.84 1.82
CA LYS A 80 21.16 0.39 2.97
C LYS A 80 21.60 1.50 3.93
N PRO A 81 22.00 2.70 3.49
CA PRO A 81 22.39 3.78 4.40
C PRO A 81 21.25 4.31 5.28
N PHE A 82 19.99 3.99 4.95
CA PHE A 82 18.80 4.47 5.63
C PHE A 82 18.14 3.39 6.51
N ARG A 83 18.75 2.22 6.64
CA ARG A 83 18.26 1.10 7.47
C ARG A 83 19.13 0.94 8.70
N THR A 84 18.51 0.76 9.85
CA THR A 84 19.21 0.34 11.07
C THR A 84 19.13 -1.17 11.24
N GLU A 85 17.95 -1.73 11.01
CA GLU A 85 17.65 -3.17 11.00
C GLU A 85 17.30 -3.62 9.57
N ASP A 86 17.51 -4.90 9.25
CA ASP A 86 17.22 -5.43 7.90
C ASP A 86 15.74 -5.32 7.52
N THR A 87 14.85 -5.29 8.51
CA THR A 87 13.40 -5.14 8.35
C THR A 87 12.95 -3.70 8.16
N ASP A 88 13.84 -2.72 8.30
CA ASP A 88 13.49 -1.31 8.16
C ASP A 88 13.12 -0.97 6.71
N GLY A 89 11.98 -0.30 6.57
CA GLY A 89 11.56 0.27 5.30
C GLY A 89 12.34 1.53 4.95
N VAL A 90 12.35 1.88 3.66
CA VAL A 90 12.94 3.13 3.15
C VAL A 90 11.92 3.85 2.28
N LEU A 91 11.90 5.19 2.31
CA LEU A 91 11.00 5.95 1.46
C LEU A 91 11.56 6.00 0.03
N VAL A 92 10.77 5.60 -0.95
CA VAL A 92 11.19 5.50 -2.33
C VAL A 92 10.19 6.17 -3.26
N GLN A 93 10.72 6.66 -4.38
CA GLN A 93 9.92 6.99 -5.55
C GLN A 93 10.45 6.16 -6.71
N VAL A 94 9.59 5.34 -7.30
CA VAL A 94 9.95 4.37 -8.34
C VAL A 94 8.97 4.44 -9.49
N ARG A 95 9.41 4.02 -10.68
CA ARG A 95 8.55 3.81 -11.83
C ARG A 95 8.61 2.35 -12.25
N GLY A 96 7.46 1.77 -12.54
CA GLY A 96 7.38 0.36 -12.89
C GLY A 96 6.07 -0.02 -13.54
N LYS A 97 5.98 -1.29 -13.92
CA LYS A 97 4.76 -1.89 -14.48
C LYS A 97 3.95 -2.54 -13.36
N ILE A 98 2.65 -2.25 -13.31
CA ILE A 98 1.73 -2.89 -12.37
C ILE A 98 1.26 -4.23 -12.97
N ILE A 99 1.40 -5.29 -12.19
CA ILE A 99 1.08 -6.66 -12.58
C ILE A 99 0.00 -7.16 -11.61
N PRO A 100 -1.19 -7.55 -12.09
CA PRO A 100 -2.19 -8.19 -11.24
C PRO A 100 -1.69 -9.57 -10.83
N LYS A 101 -1.97 -9.96 -9.59
CA LYS A 101 -1.66 -11.31 -9.11
C LYS A 101 -2.47 -12.35 -9.90
N PRO A 102 -1.88 -13.49 -10.28
CA PRO A 102 -2.61 -14.61 -10.86
C PRO A 102 -3.76 -15.09 -9.95
N GLU A 103 -4.79 -15.65 -10.57
CA GLU A 103 -5.92 -16.25 -9.85
C GLU A 103 -5.44 -17.52 -9.11
N GLY A 104 -5.85 -17.67 -7.85
CA GLY A 104 -5.49 -18.83 -7.03
C GLY A 104 -4.13 -18.77 -6.32
N GLU A 105 -3.30 -17.75 -6.57
CA GLU A 105 -2.05 -17.54 -5.84
C GLU A 105 -2.26 -16.72 -4.55
N GLU A 106 -1.44 -16.97 -3.52
CA GLU A 106 -1.43 -16.16 -2.29
C GLU A 106 -0.64 -14.85 -2.50
N GLY A 107 -1.02 -13.79 -1.80
CA GLY A 107 -0.30 -12.51 -1.80
C GLY A 107 -1.18 -11.31 -2.16
N TRP A 108 -0.53 -10.17 -2.36
CA TRP A 108 -1.20 -8.90 -2.63
C TRP A 108 -1.87 -8.87 -4.02
N PRO A 109 -2.99 -8.14 -4.20
CA PRO A 109 -3.69 -8.11 -5.49
C PRO A 109 -2.84 -7.60 -6.66
N TYR A 110 -1.84 -6.77 -6.37
CA TYR A 110 -0.97 -6.15 -7.37
C TYR A 110 0.50 -6.22 -6.94
N SER A 111 1.37 -6.36 -7.94
CA SER A 111 2.80 -6.23 -7.80
C SER A 111 3.35 -5.15 -8.73
N ILE A 112 4.47 -4.52 -8.36
CA ILE A 112 5.23 -3.61 -9.22
C ILE A 112 6.52 -4.28 -9.70
N ASP A 113 6.72 -4.29 -11.02
CA ASP A 113 7.99 -4.59 -11.66
C ASP A 113 8.74 -3.27 -11.88
N ILE A 114 9.69 -2.98 -10.98
CA ILE A 114 10.45 -1.73 -10.95
C ILE A 114 11.35 -1.64 -12.18
N LYS A 115 11.21 -0.56 -12.93
CA LYS A 115 12.04 -0.25 -14.11
C LYS A 115 13.00 0.90 -13.83
N GLU A 116 12.56 1.89 -13.05
CA GLU A 116 13.36 3.08 -12.75
C GLU A 116 13.25 3.43 -11.26
N ILE A 117 14.38 3.84 -10.67
CA ILE A 117 14.46 4.34 -9.30
C ILE A 117 14.68 5.85 -9.40
N ILE A 118 13.71 6.63 -8.93
CA ILE A 118 13.79 8.11 -8.97
C ILE A 118 14.49 8.63 -7.72
N SER A 119 14.11 8.14 -6.54
CA SER A 119 14.76 8.54 -5.29
C SER A 119 14.62 7.50 -4.19
N VAL A 120 15.57 7.54 -3.24
CA VAL A 120 15.58 6.74 -2.01
C VAL A 120 15.93 7.70 -0.86
N LYS A 121 15.14 7.65 0.21
CA LYS A 121 15.22 8.58 1.35
C LYS A 121 15.02 7.83 2.66
N GLU A 122 15.52 8.44 3.73
CA GLU A 122 15.26 7.99 5.10
C GLU A 122 13.78 8.19 5.47
N PRO A 123 13.14 7.21 6.13
CA PRO A 123 11.83 7.39 6.73
C PRO A 123 11.87 8.50 7.79
N SER A 124 10.95 9.46 7.69
CA SER A 124 10.91 10.62 8.59
C SER A 124 10.41 10.31 10.01
N VAL A 125 10.01 9.08 10.30
CA VAL A 125 9.40 8.71 11.59
C VAL A 125 10.29 7.73 12.34
N LYS A 126 10.83 8.16 13.49
CA LYS A 126 11.36 7.25 14.51
C LYS A 126 10.22 6.34 14.96
N LYS A 127 10.14 5.13 14.41
CA LYS A 127 9.21 4.11 14.90
C LYS A 127 9.60 3.79 16.35
N GLU A 128 8.72 4.10 17.30
CA GLU A 128 8.86 3.59 18.67
C GLU A 128 8.67 2.06 18.61
N VAL A 129 9.77 1.34 18.43
CA VAL A 129 9.79 -0.12 18.49
C VAL A 129 9.56 -0.55 19.94
N ILE A 130 8.41 -1.15 20.21
CA ILE A 130 8.16 -1.85 21.47
C ILE A 130 9.01 -3.13 21.44
N LYS A 131 10.20 -3.08 22.05
CA LYS A 131 11.05 -4.26 22.24
C LYS A 131 10.44 -5.14 23.33
N ILE A 132 9.86 -6.28 22.94
CA ILE A 132 9.28 -7.23 23.89
C ILE A 132 10.39 -8.17 24.37
N GLY A 133 10.94 -7.90 25.56
CA GLY A 133 11.71 -8.86 26.37
C GLY A 133 13.10 -9.24 25.85
N LYS A 134 14.06 -9.33 26.77
CA LYS A 134 15.42 -9.83 26.53
C LYS A 134 15.51 -11.29 26.99
#